data_AF-A0A534BTK1-F1
#
_entry.id   AF-A0A534BTK1-F1
#
_cell.length_a   1.000
_cell.length_b   1.000
_cell.length_c   1.000
_cell.angle_alpha   90.00
_cell.angle_beta   90.00
_cell.angle_gamma   90.00
#
_symmetry.space_group_name_H-M   'P 1'
#
loop_
_entity.id
_entity.type
_entity.pdbx_description
1 polymer ?
#
loop_
_entity_poly.entity_id
_entity_poly.type
_entity_poly.pdbx_seq_one_letter_code
_entity_poly.pdbx_strand_id
1 'polypeptide(L)' 'MRGVAGLAARHAAALWSALRTASGDDAYERYRAHQAARHAGEPPLSRRAFYEDAQRRKWSGVSRCC' A
#
# COMPACT_ATOMS: atom_id res chain seq x y z
N MET A 1 -24.92 -20.77 16.77
CA MET A 1 -24.23 -20.85 15.45
C MET A 1 -23.65 -19.51 14.94
N ARG A 2 -23.76 -18.38 15.67
CA ARG A 2 -23.23 -17.07 15.24
C ARG A 2 -21.69 -16.90 15.36
N GLY A 3 -21.02 -17.73 16.17
CA GLY A 3 -19.58 -17.58 16.44
C GLY A 3 -18.64 -18.04 15.33
N VAL A 4 -18.97 -19.14 14.65
CA VAL A 4 -18.11 -19.73 13.60
C VAL A 4 -18.13 -18.89 12.32
N ALA A 5 -19.31 -18.39 11.93
CA ALA A 5 -19.46 -17.48 10.80
C ALA A 5 -18.72 -16.14 11.03
N GLY A 6 -18.71 -15.64 12.27
CA GLY A 6 -17.96 -14.44 12.64
C GLY A 6 -16.45 -14.62 12.56
N LEU A 7 -15.92 -15.78 12.95
CA LEU A 7 -14.49 -16.09 12.82
C LEU A 7 -14.08 -16.26 11.35
N ALA A 8 -14.86 -17.02 10.57
CA ALA A 8 -14.61 -17.20 9.15
C ALA A 8 -14.59 -15.87 8.39
N ALA A 9 -15.52 -14.96 8.68
CA ALA A 9 -15.55 -13.63 8.08
C ALA A 9 -14.31 -12.80 8.44
N ARG A 10 -13.81 -12.89 9.68
CA ARG A 10 -12.59 -12.19 10.11
C ARG A 10 -11.35 -12.73 9.42
N HIS A 11 -11.25 -14.05 9.25
CA HIS A 11 -10.14 -14.67 8.53
C HIS A 11 -10.16 -14.30 7.05
N ALA A 12 -11.33 -14.32 6.41
CA ALA A 12 -11.49 -13.87 5.02
C ALA A 12 -11.07 -12.40 4.85
N ALA A 13 -11.49 -11.52 5.76
CA ALA A 13 -11.09 -10.10 5.73
C ALA A 13 -9.57 -9.91 5.93
N ALA A 14 -8.96 -10.66 6.84
CA ALA A 14 -7.52 -10.62 7.08
C ALA A 14 -6.72 -11.12 5.86
N LEU A 15 -7.14 -12.24 5.28
CA LEU A 15 -6.54 -12.80 4.05
C LEU A 15 -6.68 -11.81 2.88
N TRP A 16 -7.87 -11.22 2.70
CA TRP A 16 -8.09 -10.21 1.67
C TRP A 16 -7.20 -8.98 1.86
N SER A 17 -7.06 -8.49 3.09
CA SER A 17 -6.15 -7.38 3.39
C SER A 17 -4.70 -7.75 3.07
N ALA A 18 -4.24 -8.94 3.47
CA ALA A 18 -2.89 -9.40 3.20
C ALA A 18 -2.61 -9.53 1.69
N LEU A 19 -3.57 -10.05 0.91
CA LEU A 19 -3.48 -10.12 -0.54
C LEU A 19 -3.36 -8.74 -1.19
N ARG A 20 -4.13 -7.75 -0.71
CA ARG A 20 -4.02 -6.37 -1.20
C ARG A 20 -2.68 -5.73 -0.86
N THR A 21 -2.15 -5.99 0.33
CA THR A 21 -0.82 -5.52 0.72
C THR A 21 0.28 -6.16 -0.12
N ALA A 22 0.20 -7.46 -0.38
CA ALA A 22 1.19 -8.20 -1.16
C ALA A 22 1.18 -7.85 -2.65
N SER A 23 -0.02 -7.66 -3.23
CA SER A 23 -0.17 -7.22 -4.63
C SER A 23 0.18 -5.74 -4.85
N GLY A 24 0.20 -4.94 -3.78
CA GLY A 24 0.40 -3.49 -3.86
C GLY A 24 -0.86 -2.71 -4.26
N ASP A 25 -2.03 -3.34 -4.22
CA ASP A 25 -3.33 -2.70 -4.45
C ASP A 25 -3.59 -1.56 -3.45
N ASP A 26 -3.16 -1.76 -2.19
CA ASP A 26 -3.28 -0.79 -1.09
C ASP A 26 -2.08 0.17 -0.94
N ALA A 27 -1.14 0.15 -1.90
CA ALA A 27 0.14 0.85 -1.75
C ALA A 27 -0.04 2.37 -1.62
N TYR A 28 -0.99 2.93 -2.37
CA TYR A 28 -1.27 4.37 -2.32
C TYR A 28 -1.95 4.79 -1.00
N GLU A 29 -2.85 3.96 -0.49
CA GLU A 29 -3.54 4.16 0.78
C GLU A 29 -2.53 4.15 1.93
N ARG A 30 -1.59 3.19 1.92
CA ARG A 30 -0.47 3.14 2.88
C ARG A 30 0.46 4.36 2.75
N TYR A 31 0.77 4.79 1.53
CA TYR A 31 1.52 6.02 1.29
C TYR A 31 0.81 7.23 1.90
N ARG A 32 -0.50 7.38 1.70
CA ARG A 32 -1.26 8.49 2.29
C ARG A 32 -1.27 8.47 3.80
N ALA A 33 -1.45 7.30 4.41
CA ALA A 33 -1.40 7.16 5.87
C ALA A 33 -0.02 7.54 6.42
N HIS A 34 1.05 7.11 5.73
CA HIS A 34 2.42 7.48 6.08
C HIS A 34 2.68 8.97 5.91
N GLN A 35 2.25 9.57 4.80
CA GLN A 35 2.38 11.01 4.54
C GLN A 35 1.65 11.82 5.61
N ALA A 36 0.42 11.44 5.97
CA ALA A 36 -0.32 12.11 7.03
C ALA A 36 0.39 12.00 8.39
N ALA A 37 1.04 10.86 8.68
CA ALA A 37 1.73 10.63 9.94
C ALA A 37 3.11 11.32 10.03
N ARG A 38 3.83 11.45 8.91
CA ARG A 38 5.25 11.89 8.89
C ARG A 38 5.51 13.20 8.16
N HIS A 39 4.61 13.61 7.28
CA HIS A 39 4.76 14.76 6.39
C HIS A 39 3.45 15.56 6.33
N ALA A 40 2.83 15.80 7.49
CA ALA A 40 1.53 16.48 7.59
C ALA A 40 1.48 17.89 6.97
N GLY A 41 2.63 18.54 6.78
CA GLY A 41 2.76 19.85 6.14
C GLY A 41 2.98 19.83 4.62
N GLU A 42 3.16 18.65 4.02
CA GLU A 42 3.41 18.52 2.57
C GLU A 42 2.22 17.84 1.89
N PRO A 43 1.68 18.43 0.80
CA PRO A 43 0.58 17.81 0.08
C PRO A 43 1.01 16.45 -0.48
N PRO A 44 0.23 15.37 -0.26
CA PRO A 44 0.53 14.07 -0.82
C PRO A 44 0.56 14.14 -2.35
N LEU A 45 1.41 13.31 -2.96
CA LEU A 45 1.36 13.06 -4.39
C LEU A 45 -0.03 12.56 -4.79
N SER A 46 -0.49 12.97 -5.97
CA SER A 46 -1.66 12.33 -6.59
C SER A 46 -1.40 10.85 -6.83
N ARG A 47 -2.46 10.03 -6.89
CA ARG A 47 -2.35 8.58 -7.13
C ARG A 47 -1.51 8.27 -8.37
N ARG A 48 -1.73 8.99 -9.47
CA ARG A 48 -0.95 8.84 -10.71
C ARG A 48 0.53 9.18 -10.49
N ALA A 49 0.81 10.35 -9.91
CA ALA A 49 2.19 10.80 -9.68
C ALA A 49 2.97 9.85 -8.75
N PHE A 50 2.30 9.23 -7.76
CA PHE A 50 2.88 8.21 -6.91
C PHE A 50 3.33 6.98 -7.71
N TYR A 51 2.48 6.43 -8.59
CA TYR A 51 2.86 5.27 -9.39
C TYR A 51 3.90 5.60 -10.46
N GLU A 52 3.84 6.79 -11.08
CA GLU A 52 4.87 7.25 -12.01
C GLU A 52 6.23 7.40 -11.32
N ASP A 53 6.28 7.97 -10.11
CA ASP A 53 7.50 8.05 -9.31
C ASP A 53 8.00 6.68 -8.88
N ALA A 54 7.11 5.77 -8.45
CA ALA A 54 7.49 4.40 -8.10
C ALA A 54 8.08 3.64 -9.30
N GLN A 55 7.48 3.76 -10.49
CA GLN A 55 8.00 3.17 -11.72
C GLN A 55 9.33 3.80 -12.12
N ARG A 56 9.44 5.13 -12.07
CA ARG A 56 10.69 5.83 -12.33
C ARG A 56 11.78 5.31 -11.41
N ARG A 57 11.60 5.33 -10.08
CA ARG A 57 12.59 4.80 -9.13
C ARG A 57 13.00 3.36 -9.41
N LYS A 58 12.04 2.52 -9.85
CA LYS A 58 12.30 1.11 -10.17
C LYS A 58 13.09 0.92 -11.46
N TRP A 59 12.89 1.79 -12.46
CA TRP A 59 13.35 1.53 -13.84
C TRP A 59 14.29 2.60 -14.41
N SER A 60 14.44 3.76 -13.77
CA SER A 60 15.18 4.91 -14.31
C SER A 60 16.65 4.96 -13.93
N GLY A 61 17.14 4.00 -13.14
CA GLY A 61 18.54 3.96 -12.71
C GLY A 61 19.17 2.60 -12.99
N VAL A 62 20.40 2.60 -13.51
CA VAL A 62 21.29 1.45 -13.30
C VAL A 62 21.63 1.46 -11.81
N SER A 63 21.04 0.56 -11.03
CA SER A 63 21.48 0.28 -9.67
C SER A 63 22.86 -0.36 -9.76
N ARG A 64 23.90 0.46 -9.93
CA ARG A 64 25.27 -0.01 -9.85
C ARG A 64 25.47 -0.49 -8.41
N CYS A 65 25.58 -1.80 -8.25
CA CYS A 65 26.28 -2.39 -7.13
C CYS A 65 27.70 -1.81 -7.21
N CYS A 66 27.98 -0.82 -6.36
CA CYS A 66 29.33 -0.53 -5.93
C CYS A 66 29.49 -1.18 -4.56
#